data_AF-A0A2T3NSK7-F1
#
_entry.id   AF-A0A2T3NSK7-F1
#
_cell.length_a   1.000
_cell.length_b   1.000
_cell.length_c   1.000
_cell.angle_alpha   90.00
_cell.angle_beta   90.00
_cell.angle_gamma   90.00
#
_symmetry.space_group_name_H-M   'P 1'
#
loop_
_entity.id
_entity.type
_entity.pdbx_description
1 polymer ?
#
loop_
_entity_poly.entity_id
_entity_poly.type
_entity_poly.pdbx_seq_one_letter_code
_entity_poly.pdbx_strand_id
1 'polypeptide(L)' 'MGKQEAPKNDRQGTGIIQVLASVAAALFGVQSDKNRRHDFSQHTAWPFIIGGIVLIAAFVALLIGVSHLVAG' A
#
# COMPACT_ATOMS: atom_id res chain seq x y z
N MET A 1 7.80 -42.71 5.70
CA MET A 1 6.52 -41.97 5.58
C MET A 1 6.83 -40.48 5.60
N GLY A 2 7.23 -39.90 4.47
CA GLY A 2 7.47 -38.46 4.38
C GLY A 2 6.12 -37.76 4.47
N LYS A 3 5.94 -36.90 5.48
CA LYS A 3 4.77 -36.01 5.53
C LYS A 3 4.91 -35.06 4.34
N GLN A 4 4.18 -35.33 3.26
CA GLN A 4 3.99 -34.37 2.19
C GLN A 4 3.20 -33.21 2.81
N GLU A 5 3.90 -32.12 3.14
CA GLU A 5 3.26 -30.87 3.52
C GLU A 5 2.46 -30.38 2.31
N ALA A 6 1.15 -30.19 2.50
CA ALA A 6 0.26 -29.65 1.47
C ALA A 6 0.82 -28.32 0.92
N PRO A 7 0.68 -28.04 -0.38
CA PRO A 7 1.19 -26.81 -0.98
C PRO A 7 0.64 -25.60 -0.21
N LYS A 8 1.54 -24.83 0.40
CA LYS A 8 1.19 -23.60 1.11
C LYS A 8 0.67 -22.62 0.05
N ASN A 9 -0.64 -22.45 -0.02
CA ASN A 9 -1.31 -21.55 -0.94
C ASN A 9 -0.67 -20.15 -0.90
N ASP A 10 0.17 -19.91 -1.90
CA ASP A 10 1.04 -18.76 -2.16
C ASP A 10 0.22 -17.51 -2.52
N ARG A 11 -1.10 -17.66 -2.64
CA ARG A 11 -2.06 -16.60 -2.98
C ARG A 11 -2.46 -15.74 -1.78
N GLN A 12 -1.58 -15.57 -0.79
CA GLN A 12 -1.76 -14.48 0.18
C GLN A 12 -1.26 -13.20 -0.48
N GLY A 13 -2.14 -12.56 -1.25
CA GLY A 13 -1.87 -11.24 -1.81
C GLY A 13 -1.45 -10.25 -0.72
N THR A 14 -0.65 -9.25 -1.09
CA THR A 14 -0.19 -8.20 -0.17
C THR A 14 -1.36 -7.65 0.64
N GLY A 15 -1.29 -7.77 1.97
CA GLY A 15 -2.36 -7.30 2.84
C GLY A 15 -2.59 -5.79 2.70
N ILE A 16 -3.85 -5.35 2.81
CA ILE A 16 -4.25 -3.95 2.64
C ILE A 16 -3.44 -3.01 3.57
N ILE A 17 -3.23 -3.43 4.83
CA ILE A 17 -2.44 -2.67 5.80
C ILE A 17 -1.00 -2.49 5.32
N GLN A 18 -0.43 -3.53 4.71
CA GLN A 18 0.94 -3.47 4.20
C GLN A 18 1.03 -2.53 2.99
N VAL A 19 0.05 -2.56 2.08
CA VAL A 19 -0.03 -1.63 0.95
C VAL A 19 -0.12 -0.18 1.45
N LEU A 20 -1.01 0.09 2.42
CA LEU A 20 -1.17 1.43 3.00
C LEU A 20 0.12 1.91 3.68
N ALA A 21 0.77 1.05 4.46
CA ALA A 21 2.03 1.38 5.12
C ALA A 21 3.16 1.64 4.11
N SER A 22 3.28 0.81 3.06
CA SER A 22 4.27 0.99 2.00
C SER A 22 4.04 2.27 1.21
N VAL A 23 2.79 2.57 0.83
CA VAL A 23 2.43 3.82 0.12
C VAL A 23 2.72 5.04 0.99
N ALA A 24 2.34 5.01 2.27
CA ALA A 24 2.62 6.11 3.20
C ALA A 24 4.13 6.31 3.36
N ALA A 25 4.90 5.25 3.59
CA ALA A 25 6.35 5.32 3.72
C ALA A 25 7.02 5.86 2.45
N ALA A 26 6.53 5.48 1.28
CA ALA A 26 7.02 6.00 0.00
C ALA A 26 6.75 7.51 -0.16
N LEU A 27 5.57 7.99 0.21
CA LEU A 27 5.23 9.42 0.14
C LEU A 27 6.05 10.27 1.09
N PHE A 28 6.33 9.77 2.30
CA PHE A 28 7.21 10.43 3.25
C PHE A 28 8.71 10.26 2.93
N GLY A 29 9.06 9.47 1.92
CA GLY A 29 10.45 9.17 1.56
C GLY A 29 11.21 8.28 2.55
N VAL A 30 10.51 7.67 3.51
CA VAL A 30 11.08 6.83 4.60
C VAL A 30 10.92 5.32 4.34
N GLN A 31 10.74 4.93 3.08
CA GLN A 31 10.60 3.52 2.71
C GLN A 31 11.89 2.74 2.96
N SER A 32 11.83 1.70 3.80
CA SER A 32 12.98 0.82 4.06
C SER A 32 13.30 -0.07 2.86
N ASP A 33 14.57 -0.49 2.72
CA ASP A 33 14.97 -1.44 1.67
C ASP A 33 14.21 -2.77 1.74
N LYS A 34 13.85 -3.23 2.94
CA LYS A 34 13.07 -4.46 3.13
C LYS A 34 11.66 -4.31 2.56
N ASN A 35 10.96 -3.21 2.89
CA ASN A 35 9.63 -2.93 2.33
C ASN A 35 9.73 -2.76 0.81
N ARG A 36 10.72 -2.00 0.33
CA ARG A 36 10.95 -1.82 -1.11
C ARG A 36 11.12 -3.17 -1.81
N ARG A 37 12.07 -4.01 -1.37
CA ARG A 37 12.30 -5.33 -1.96
C ARG A 37 11.04 -6.21 -1.92
N HIS A 38 10.29 -6.18 -0.82
CA HIS A 38 9.02 -6.90 -0.72
C HIS A 38 7.99 -6.39 -1.74
N ASP A 39 7.75 -5.08 -1.78
CA ASP A 39 6.77 -4.45 -2.67
C ASP A 39 7.09 -4.71 -4.16
N PHE A 40 8.36 -4.59 -4.54
CA PHE A 40 8.84 -4.85 -5.91
C PHE A 40 9.00 -6.34 -6.25
N SER A 41 8.97 -7.23 -5.25
CA SER A 41 8.95 -8.69 -5.47
C SER A 41 7.55 -9.23 -5.73
N GLN A 42 6.52 -8.40 -5.56
CA GLN A 42 5.14 -8.79 -5.83
C GLN A 42 4.91 -9.03 -7.32
N HIS A 43 4.01 -9.97 -7.63
CA HIS A 43 3.63 -10.30 -9.01
C HIS A 43 3.05 -9.10 -9.79
N THR A 44 2.53 -8.08 -9.08
CA THR A 44 2.01 -6.88 -9.71
C THR A 44 2.14 -5.63 -8.83
N ALA A 45 2.39 -4.49 -9.46
CA ALA A 45 2.46 -3.18 -8.80
C ALA A 45 1.09 -2.52 -8.57
N TRP A 46 0.01 -3.05 -9.18
CA TRP A 46 -1.33 -2.45 -9.15
C TRP A 46 -1.85 -2.10 -7.74
N PRO A 47 -1.71 -2.96 -6.70
CA PRO A 47 -2.18 -2.62 -5.35
C PRO A 47 -1.54 -1.34 -4.80
N PHE A 48 -0.24 -1.14 -5.05
CA PHE A 48 0.49 0.02 -4.57
C PHE A 48 0.15 1.29 -5.37
N ILE A 49 -0.03 1.18 -6.68
CA ILE A 49 -0.45 2.29 -7.55
C ILE A 49 -1.84 2.77 -7.15
N ILE A 50 -2.80 1.85 -7.03
CA ILE A 50 -4.18 2.16 -6.62
C ILE A 50 -4.17 2.75 -5.21
N GLY A 51 -3.41 2.17 -4.28
CA GLY A 51 -3.26 2.70 -2.92
C GLY A 51 -2.72 4.13 -2.91
N GLY A 52 -1.72 4.43 -3.73
CA GLY A 52 -1.18 5.79 -3.90
C GLY A 52 -2.22 6.78 -4.43
N ILE A 53 -2.94 6.42 -5.50
CA ILE A 53 -3.99 7.26 -6.10
C ILE A 53 -5.09 7.55 -5.08
N VAL A 54 -5.57 6.51 -4.38
CA VAL A 54 -6.62 6.64 -3.36
C VAL A 54 -6.17 7.59 -2.25
N LEU A 55 -4.93 7.45 -1.77
CA LEU A 55 -4.43 8.26 -0.67
C LEU A 55 -4.23 9.74 -1.08
N ILE A 56 -3.71 9.99 -2.28
CA ILE A 56 -3.59 11.36 -2.82
C ILE A 56 -4.97 12.00 -3.04
N ALA A 57 -5.92 11.26 -3.60
CA ALA A 57 -7.28 11.75 -3.80
C ALA A 57 -7.95 12.10 -2.46
N ALA A 58 -7.78 11.25 -1.44
CA ALA A 58 -8.26 11.53 -0.08
C ALA A 58 -7.61 12.78 0.52
N PHE A 59 -6.30 12.98 0.32
CA PHE A 59 -5.60 14.18 0.76
C PHE A 59 -6.13 15.45 0.09
N VAL A 60 -6.35 15.44 -1.23
CA VAL A 60 -6.93 16.58 -1.95
C VAL A 60 -8.36 16.88 -1.47
N ALA A 61 -9.19 15.85 -1.29
CA ALA A 61 -10.54 16.02 -0.76
C ALA A 61 -10.54 16.64 0.64
N LEU A 62 -9.60 16.23 1.50
CA LEU A 62 -9.39 16.83 2.82
C LEU A 62 -9.04 18.32 2.71
N LEU A 63 -8.10 18.69 1.83
CA LEU A 63 -7.72 20.09 1.61
C LEU A 63 -8.91 20.94 1.14
N ILE A 64 -9.71 20.41 0.21
CA ILE A 64 -10.93 21.08 -0.27
C ILE A 64 -11.91 21.29 0.91
N GLY A 65 -12.16 20.25 1.70
CA GLY A 65 -13.07 20.33 2.85
C GLY A 65 -12.61 21.37 3.89
N VAL A 66 -11.32 21.36 4.24
CA VAL A 66 -10.74 22.37 5.14
C VAL A 66 -10.81 23.77 4.53
N SER A 67 -10.51 23.91 3.24
CA SER A 67 -10.60 25.20 2.53
C SER A 67 -12.01 25.77 2.59
N HIS A 68 -13.04 24.95 2.37
CA HIS A 68 -14.44 25.39 2.48
C HIS A 68 -14.86 25.72 3.91
N LEU A 69 -14.35 24.98 4.91
CA LEU A 69 -14.64 25.24 6.32
C LEU A 69 -14.03 26.57 6.81
N VAL A 70 -12.87 26.96 6.26
CA VAL A 70 -12.16 28.18 6.68
C VAL A 70 -12.56 29.40 5.84
N ALA A 71 -12.84 29.21 4.55
CA ALA A 71 -13.20 30.30 3.64
C ALA A 71 -14.71 30.59 3.57
N GLY A 72 -15.55 29.68 4.07
CA GLY A 72 -16.99 29.87 4.26
C GLY A 72 -17.29 30.41 5.64
#